data_AF-A0A3D2ERR4-F1
#
_entry.id   AF-A0A3D2ERR4-F1
#
_cell.length_a   1.000
_cell.length_b   1.000
_cell.length_c   1.000
_cell.angle_alpha   90.00
_cell.angle_beta   90.00
_cell.angle_gamma   90.00
#
_symmetry.space_group_name_H-M   'P 1'
#
loop_
_entity.id
_entity.type
_entity.pdbx_description
1 polymer ?
#
loop_
_entity_poly.entity_id
_entity_poly.type
_entity_poly.pdbx_seq_one_letter_code
_entity_poly.pdbx_strand_id
1 'polypeptide(L)'
;MVVSGLFRALPGMGSAALLLLLIHYVFAVIGVQLYGGTLYGGYGDNGYDYFADLGRALYTLFQIMTLESWSHGIVRPIMDVHPNSWIFFVLFVVISAFAALNLFIGILVNAMDSAKDEQESQLSAEEVADPAQLAMLDELREIRAEVKELRTQLEEGPKAVPIARKASAKKAA
;
A
#
# COMPACT_ATOMS: atom_id res chain seq x y z
N MET A 1 3.54 21.82 4.16
CA MET A 1 2.54 20.96 3.47
C MET A 1 3.21 19.77 2.77
N VAL A 2 4.16 19.97 1.85
CA VAL A 2 4.81 18.86 1.11
C VAL A 2 5.59 17.90 2.02
N VAL A 3 6.35 18.43 2.99
CA VAL A 3 7.15 17.61 3.93
C VAL A 3 6.29 16.67 4.77
N SER A 4 5.12 17.12 5.23
CA SER A 4 4.20 16.28 6.01
C SER A 4 3.57 15.14 5.20
N GLY A 5 3.38 15.34 3.88
CA GLY A 5 2.93 14.28 2.97
C GLY A 5 3.97 13.18 2.81
N LEU A 6 5.25 13.55 2.74
CA LEU A 6 6.36 12.58 2.68
C LEU A 6 6.41 11.70 3.94
N PHE A 7 6.25 12.30 5.12
CA PHE A 7 6.24 11.54 6.40
C PHE A 7 5.03 10.61 6.54
N ARG A 8 3.89 10.91 5.91
CA ARG A 8 2.70 10.02 5.91
C ARG A 8 2.84 8.80 5.00
N ALA A 9 3.71 8.85 3.99
CA ALA A 9 3.99 7.71 3.12
C ALA A 9 4.98 6.71 3.74
N LEU A 10 5.83 7.15 4.67
CA LEU A 10 6.85 6.31 5.31
C LEU A 10 6.35 5.08 6.10
N PRO A 11 5.24 5.11 6.85
CA PRO A 11 4.85 4.00 7.72
C PRO A 11 4.55 2.70 6.97
N GLY A 12 4.00 2.77 5.75
CA GLY A 12 3.75 1.60 4.90
C GLY A 12 4.99 1.08 4.16
N MET A 13 5.99 1.94 3.95
CA MET A 13 7.18 1.67 3.11
C MET A 13 8.44 1.39 3.94
N GLY A 14 8.37 1.64 5.25
CA GLY A 14 9.50 1.51 6.17
C GLY A 14 10.09 0.10 6.23
N SER A 15 9.29 -0.95 5.98
CA SER A 15 9.76 -2.34 5.97
C SER A 15 10.70 -2.63 4.79
N ALA A 16 10.36 -2.18 3.58
CA ALA A 16 11.19 -2.34 2.39
C ALA A 16 12.46 -1.46 2.46
N ALA A 17 12.32 -0.22 2.92
CA ALA A 17 13.46 0.67 3.13
C ALA A 17 14.42 0.12 4.20
N LEU A 18 13.90 -0.43 5.31
CA LEU A 18 14.71 -1.07 6.35
C LEU A 18 15.42 -2.32 5.82
N LEU A 19 14.75 -3.12 4.99
CA LEU A 19 15.36 -4.28 4.35
C LEU A 19 16.51 -3.85 3.42
N LEU A 20 16.32 -2.80 2.61
CA LEU A 20 17.37 -2.26 1.75
C LEU A 20 18.58 -1.77 2.56
N LEU A 21 18.33 -1.07 3.68
CA LEU A 21 19.38 -0.61 4.60
C LEU A 21 20.12 -1.79 5.26
N LEU A 22 19.39 -2.83 5.66
CA LEU A 22 19.97 -4.03 6.24
C LEU A 22 20.85 -4.77 5.24
N ILE A 23 20.38 -4.93 4.00
CA ILE A 23 21.19 -5.52 2.91
C ILE A 23 22.45 -4.68 2.70
N HIS A 24 22.32 -3.35 2.64
CA HIS A 24 23.46 -2.43 2.53
C HIS A 24 24.48 -2.64 3.65
N TYR A 25 24.01 -2.71 4.90
CA TYR A 25 24.87 -2.90 6.06
C TYR A 25 25.60 -4.24 6.02
N VAL A 26 24.89 -5.33 5.73
CA VAL A 26 25.48 -6.68 5.66
C VAL A 26 26.56 -6.74 4.58
N PHE A 27 26.27 -6.25 3.38
CA PHE A 27 27.26 -6.20 2.30
C PHE A 27 28.43 -5.30 2.63
N ALA A 28 28.23 -4.19 3.35
CA ALA A 28 29.32 -3.30 3.77
C ALA A 28 30.27 -4.02 4.72
N VAL A 29 29.75 -4.71 5.74
CA VAL A 29 30.57 -5.48 6.69
C VAL A 29 31.35 -6.59 5.97
N ILE A 30 30.70 -7.34 5.07
CA ILE A 30 31.36 -8.37 4.27
C ILE A 30 32.43 -7.75 3.36
N GLY A 31 32.13 -6.62 2.71
CA GLY A 31 33.05 -5.92 1.83
C GLY A 31 34.32 -5.44 2.55
N VAL A 32 34.18 -4.89 3.76
CA VAL A 32 35.34 -4.53 4.60
C VAL A 32 36.20 -5.75 4.91
N GLN A 33 35.59 -6.89 5.25
CA GLN A 33 36.33 -8.12 5.55
C GLN A 33 37.01 -8.75 4.33
N LEU A 34 36.41 -8.65 3.15
CA LEU A 34 36.93 -9.27 1.93
C LEU A 34 37.94 -8.40 1.18
N TYR A 35 37.74 -7.08 1.18
CA TYR A 35 38.42 -6.15 0.26
C TYR A 35 39.13 -4.98 0.97
N GLY A 36 38.93 -4.78 2.27
CA GLY A 36 39.57 -3.71 3.02
C GLY A 36 41.06 -3.92 3.21
N GLY A 37 41.81 -2.83 3.41
CA GLY A 37 43.26 -2.83 3.57
C GLY A 37 44.04 -2.99 2.26
N THR A 38 43.35 -2.95 1.13
CA THR A 38 43.94 -3.05 -0.21
C THR A 38 43.67 -1.78 -0.99
N LEU A 39 44.71 -1.22 -1.61
CA LEU A 39 44.59 -0.06 -2.48
C LEU A 39 44.30 -0.53 -3.90
N TYR A 40 43.23 -0.01 -4.51
CA TYR A 40 42.81 -0.35 -5.86
C TYR A 40 42.95 0.86 -6.80
N GLY A 41 43.35 0.59 -8.04
CA GLY A 41 43.58 1.64 -9.04
C GLY A 41 44.80 2.53 -8.74
N GLY A 42 45.06 3.50 -9.63
CA GLY A 42 46.19 4.43 -9.51
C GLY A 42 47.55 3.84 -9.93
N TYR A 43 48.53 4.73 -10.15
CA TYR A 43 49.95 4.36 -10.30
C TYR A 43 50.66 4.62 -8.96
N GLY A 44 51.34 3.60 -8.40
CA GLY A 44 52.05 3.71 -7.12
C GLY A 44 51.11 3.79 -5.91
N ASP A 45 51.41 4.66 -4.94
CA ASP A 45 50.63 4.83 -3.69
C ASP A 45 49.32 5.62 -3.86
N ASN A 46 48.92 5.96 -5.10
CA ASN A 46 47.73 6.76 -5.39
C ASN A 46 46.44 5.91 -5.52
N GLY A 47 46.47 4.66 -5.09
CA GLY A 47 45.28 3.81 -5.08
C GLY A 47 44.28 4.24 -4.02
N TYR A 48 43.03 3.82 -4.19
CA TYR A 48 41.95 4.10 -3.25
C TYR A 48 41.48 2.81 -2.60
N ASP A 49 41.46 2.78 -1.27
CA ASP A 49 40.83 1.70 -0.51
C ASP A 49 39.35 2.05 -0.29
N TYR A 50 38.52 1.46 -1.14
CA TYR A 50 37.06 1.57 -1.12
C TYR A 50 36.41 0.92 0.11
N PHE A 51 37.10 -0.02 0.76
CA PHE A 51 36.57 -0.85 1.83
C PHE A 51 37.38 -0.74 3.13
N ALA A 52 38.14 0.35 3.31
CA ALA A 52 39.05 0.53 4.45
C ALA A 52 38.32 0.52 5.81
N ASP A 53 37.10 1.05 5.83
CA ASP A 53 36.25 1.13 7.01
C ASP A 53 34.77 1.04 6.61
N LEU A 54 33.90 0.85 7.60
CA LEU A 54 32.46 0.68 7.38
C LEU A 54 31.82 1.88 6.65
N GLY A 55 32.26 3.11 6.95
CA GLY A 55 31.71 4.31 6.32
C GLY A 55 32.06 4.37 4.84
N ARG A 56 33.32 4.06 4.49
CA ARG A 56 33.75 3.96 3.08
C ARG A 56 33.01 2.84 2.36
N ALA A 57 32.90 1.66 2.96
CA ALA A 57 32.18 0.54 2.36
C ALA A 57 30.70 0.88 2.11
N LEU A 58 30.03 1.54 3.05
CA LEU A 58 28.66 2.02 2.88
C LEU A 58 28.55 3.04 1.73
N TYR A 59 29.48 3.98 1.63
CA TYR A 59 29.49 4.96 0.54
C TYR A 59 29.77 4.32 -0.83
N THR A 60 30.76 3.43 -0.91
CA THR A 60 31.09 2.68 -2.13
C THR A 60 29.91 1.82 -2.58
N LEU A 61 29.26 1.09 -1.66
CA LEU A 61 28.09 0.29 -2.00
C LEU A 61 26.89 1.15 -2.39
N PHE A 62 26.74 2.36 -1.82
CA PHE A 62 25.74 3.31 -2.29
C PHE A 62 26.01 3.75 -3.74
N GLN A 63 27.26 4.07 -4.09
CA GLN A 63 27.65 4.39 -5.47
C GLN A 63 27.42 3.21 -6.43
N ILE A 64 27.75 1.98 -6.00
CA ILE A 64 27.48 0.78 -6.80
C ILE A 64 25.98 0.57 -6.97
N MET A 65 25.16 0.80 -5.94
CA MET A 65 23.71 0.66 -6.00
C MET A 65 23.08 1.62 -7.01
N THR A 66 23.61 2.84 -7.15
CA THR A 66 23.15 3.81 -8.15
C THR A 66 23.70 3.53 -9.56
N LEU A 67 24.50 2.46 -9.71
CA LEU A 67 25.18 2.04 -10.93
C LEU A 67 26.14 3.10 -11.50
N GLU A 68 26.56 4.08 -10.68
CA GLU A 68 27.47 5.12 -11.09
C GLU A 68 28.89 4.56 -11.11
N SER A 69 29.49 4.48 -12.31
CA SER A 69 30.84 3.96 -12.55
C SER A 69 31.18 2.63 -11.85
N TRP A 70 30.17 1.82 -11.51
CA TRP A 70 30.36 0.69 -10.59
C TRP A 70 31.34 -0.35 -11.12
N SER A 71 31.26 -0.68 -12.42
CA SER A 71 32.15 -1.67 -13.04
C SER A 71 33.54 -1.10 -13.31
N HIS A 72 33.64 -0.01 -14.08
CA HIS A 72 34.93 0.51 -14.52
C HIS A 72 35.69 1.25 -13.41
N GLY A 73 34.99 2.03 -12.60
CA GLY A 73 35.59 2.83 -11.53
C GLY A 73 35.90 2.05 -10.26
N ILE A 74 35.20 0.95 -9.97
CA ILE A 74 35.36 0.22 -8.70
C ILE A 74 35.68 -1.26 -8.93
N VAL A 75 34.78 -2.02 -9.57
CA VAL A 75 34.88 -3.49 -9.59
C VAL A 75 36.04 -4.00 -10.44
N ARG A 76 36.35 -3.37 -11.58
CA ARG A 76 37.48 -3.80 -12.44
C ARG A 76 38.84 -3.65 -11.75
N PRO A 77 39.17 -2.50 -11.12
CA PRO A 77 40.36 -2.39 -10.29
C PRO A 77 40.43 -3.44 -9.16
N ILE A 78 39.29 -3.78 -8.55
CA ILE A 78 39.24 -4.84 -7.52
C ILE A 78 39.46 -6.22 -8.14
N MET A 79 38.97 -6.48 -9.36
CA MET A 79 39.19 -7.74 -10.07
C MET A 79 40.65 -7.99 -10.47
N ASP A 80 41.43 -6.92 -10.69
CA ASP A 80 42.87 -7.06 -10.99
C ASP A 80 43.64 -7.71 -9.82
N VAL A 81 43.14 -7.56 -8.58
CA VAL A 81 43.70 -8.18 -7.37
C VAL A 81 42.90 -9.41 -6.94
N HIS A 82 41.57 -9.36 -7.08
CA HIS A 82 40.62 -10.41 -6.68
C HIS A 82 39.76 -10.84 -7.88
N PRO A 83 40.25 -11.76 -8.73
CA PRO A 83 39.59 -12.11 -10.01
C PRO A 83 38.13 -12.56 -9.90
N ASN A 84 37.73 -13.14 -8.76
CA ASN A 84 36.37 -13.65 -8.52
C ASN A 84 35.44 -12.65 -7.81
N SER A 85 35.91 -11.42 -7.54
CA SER A 85 35.13 -10.40 -6.82
C SER A 85 33.85 -9.97 -7.55
N TRP A 86 33.78 -10.16 -8.88
CA TRP A 86 32.57 -9.88 -9.66
C TRP A 86 31.32 -10.58 -9.14
N ILE A 87 31.45 -11.77 -8.54
CA ILE A 87 30.31 -12.53 -7.98
C ILE A 87 29.65 -11.72 -6.86
N PHE A 88 30.46 -11.16 -5.95
CA PHE A 88 29.97 -10.35 -4.84
C PHE A 88 29.25 -9.10 -5.32
N PHE A 89 29.86 -8.36 -6.26
CA PHE A 89 29.33 -7.09 -6.72
C PHE A 89 28.11 -7.25 -7.63
N VAL A 90 28.09 -8.25 -8.52
CA VAL A 90 26.91 -8.54 -9.35
C VAL A 90 25.74 -8.99 -8.48
N LEU A 91 26.00 -9.85 -7.47
CA LEU A 91 24.96 -10.27 -6.53
C LEU A 91 24.38 -9.07 -5.77
N PHE A 92 25.25 -8.19 -5.27
CA PHE A 92 24.83 -6.94 -4.62
C PHE A 92 23.96 -6.10 -5.55
N VAL A 93 24.41 -5.84 -6.79
CA VAL A 93 23.68 -5.02 -7.77
C VAL A 93 22.29 -5.60 -8.06
N VAL A 94 22.18 -6.90 -8.30
CA VAL A 94 20.89 -7.55 -8.59
C VAL A 94 19.94 -7.43 -7.40
N ILE A 95 20.42 -7.74 -6.20
CA ILE A 95 19.60 -7.68 -4.98
C ILE A 95 19.19 -6.24 -4.66
N SER A 96 20.13 -5.29 -4.69
CA SER A 96 19.87 -3.89 -4.36
C SER A 96 18.96 -3.23 -5.39
N ALA A 97 19.15 -3.50 -6.68
CA ALA A 97 18.29 -2.98 -7.73
C ALA A 97 16.86 -3.53 -7.62
N PHE A 98 16.72 -4.84 -7.34
CA PHE A 98 15.41 -5.44 -7.11
C PHE A 98 14.71 -4.85 -5.88
N ALA A 99 15.44 -4.70 -4.77
CA ALA A 99 14.90 -4.10 -3.56
C ALA A 99 14.50 -2.62 -3.77
N ALA A 100 15.32 -1.84 -4.48
CA ALA A 100 15.02 -0.45 -4.83
C ALA A 100 13.79 -0.34 -5.76
N LEU A 101 13.68 -1.24 -6.74
CA LEU A 101 12.52 -1.32 -7.63
C LEU A 101 11.25 -1.63 -6.85
N ASN A 102 11.29 -2.63 -5.95
CA ASN A 102 10.14 -2.98 -5.11
C ASN A 102 9.74 -1.84 -4.17
N LEU A 103 10.72 -1.08 -3.65
CA LEU A 103 10.45 0.13 -2.87
C LEU A 103 9.75 1.19 -3.73
N PHE A 104 10.21 1.43 -4.95
CA PHE A 104 9.59 2.37 -5.89
C PHE A 104 8.15 1.96 -6.25
N ILE A 105 7.93 0.67 -6.56
CA ILE A 105 6.60 0.12 -6.82
C ILE A 105 5.71 0.29 -5.60
N GLY A 106 6.22 0.00 -4.40
CA GLY A 106 5.48 0.20 -3.15
C GLY A 106 5.05 1.65 -2.94
N ILE A 107 5.93 2.62 -3.21
CA ILE A 107 5.61 4.05 -3.17
C ILE A 107 4.50 4.39 -4.17
N LEU A 108 4.62 3.90 -5.41
CA LEU A 108 3.67 4.18 -6.48
C LEU A 108 2.29 3.61 -6.17
N VAL A 109 2.23 2.35 -5.73
CA VAL A 109 0.97 1.67 -5.36
C VAL A 109 0.30 2.41 -4.21
N ASN A 110 1.03 2.74 -3.14
CA ASN A 110 0.48 3.47 -2.01
C ASN A 110 -0.06 4.86 -2.40
N ALA A 111 0.59 5.53 -3.35
CA ALA A 111 0.10 6.81 -3.88
C ALA A 111 -1.19 6.63 -4.70
N MET A 112 -1.30 5.56 -5.50
CA MET A 112 -2.50 5.25 -6.28
C MET A 112 -3.67 4.83 -5.38
N ASP A 113 -3.42 4.00 -4.35
CA ASP A 113 -4.45 3.59 -3.38
C ASP A 113 -4.99 4.80 -2.63
N SER A 114 -4.12 5.72 -2.18
CA SER A 114 -4.55 6.97 -1.52
C SER A 114 -5.42 7.84 -2.42
N ALA A 115 -5.08 7.96 -3.71
CA ALA A 115 -5.86 8.72 -4.67
C ALA A 115 -7.22 8.06 -4.98
N LYS A 116 -7.25 6.72 -5.00
CA LYS A 116 -8.48 5.95 -5.19
C LYS A 116 -9.43 6.10 -3.99
N ASP A 117 -8.92 6.00 -2.77
CA ASP A 117 -9.72 6.16 -1.54
C ASP A 117 -10.35 7.56 -1.47
N GLU A 118 -9.60 8.61 -1.84
CA GLU A 118 -10.13 9.98 -1.93
C GLU A 118 -11.25 10.10 -2.98
N GLN A 119 -11.10 9.46 -4.13
CA GLN A 119 -12.09 9.48 -5.20
C GLN A 119 -13.37 8.70 -4.82
N GLU A 120 -13.22 7.52 -4.20
CA GLU A 120 -14.35 6.68 -3.77
C GLU A 120 -15.16 7.37 -2.65
N SER A 121 -14.48 8.07 -1.73
CA SER A 121 -15.14 8.89 -0.71
C SER A 121 -15.90 10.08 -1.31
N GLN A 122 -15.38 10.73 -2.36
CA GLN A 122 -16.06 11.83 -3.04
C GLN A 122 -17.31 11.33 -3.78
N LEU A 123 -17.18 10.24 -4.52
CA LEU A 123 -18.31 9.62 -5.23
C LEU A 123 -19.40 9.16 -4.26
N SER A 124 -19.04 8.53 -3.14
CA SER A 124 -20.00 8.11 -2.12
C SER A 124 -20.71 9.30 -1.45
N ALA A 125 -19.99 10.40 -1.20
CA ALA A 125 -20.58 11.61 -0.64
C ALA A 125 -21.52 12.31 -1.65
N GLU A 126 -21.17 12.31 -2.93
CA GLU A 126 -22.00 12.86 -4.01
C GLU A 126 -23.25 12.00 -4.24
N GLU A 127 -23.13 10.68 -4.20
CA GLU A 127 -24.25 9.75 -4.35
C GLU A 127 -25.26 9.88 -3.19
N VAL A 128 -24.80 10.03 -1.95
CA VAL A 128 -25.67 10.26 -0.79
C VAL A 128 -26.28 11.67 -0.80
N ALA A 129 -25.60 12.64 -1.40
CA ALA A 129 -26.11 13.99 -1.58
C ALA A 129 -27.05 14.15 -2.79
N ASP A 130 -27.22 13.10 -3.61
CA ASP A 130 -28.12 13.14 -4.77
C ASP A 130 -29.58 13.31 -4.29
N PRO A 131 -30.23 14.46 -4.60
CA PRO A 131 -31.61 14.71 -4.20
C PRO A 131 -32.59 13.67 -4.79
N ALA A 132 -32.25 13.01 -5.90
CA ALA A 132 -33.07 11.94 -6.47
C ALA A 132 -33.07 10.68 -5.59
N GLN A 133 -31.92 10.31 -5.00
CA GLN A 133 -31.85 9.17 -4.09
C GLN A 133 -32.54 9.45 -2.75
N LEU A 134 -32.40 10.68 -2.23
CA LEU A 134 -33.13 11.11 -1.03
C LEU A 134 -34.65 11.06 -1.24
N ALA A 135 -35.14 11.55 -2.39
CA ALA A 135 -36.56 11.47 -2.74
C ALA A 135 -37.06 10.02 -2.87
N MET A 136 -36.27 9.14 -3.49
CA MET A 136 -36.57 7.71 -3.60
C MET A 136 -36.65 7.01 -2.24
N LEU A 137 -35.76 7.36 -1.30
CA LEU A 137 -35.76 6.81 0.06
C LEU A 137 -37.01 7.20 0.85
N ASP A 138 -37.51 8.43 0.65
CA ASP A 138 -38.74 8.89 1.27
C ASP A 138 -39.97 8.19 0.67
N GLU A 139 -40.04 8.01 -0.66
CA GLU A 139 -41.10 7.20 -1.30
C GLU A 139 -41.11 5.74 -0.77
N LEU A 140 -39.94 5.11 -0.64
CA LEU A 140 -39.84 3.75 -0.11
C LEU A 140 -40.31 3.63 1.35
N ARG A 141 -40.11 4.67 2.17
CA ARG A 141 -40.62 4.71 3.55
C ARG A 141 -42.14 4.79 3.58
N GLU A 142 -42.72 5.61 2.72
CA GLU A 142 -44.16 5.80 2.61
C GLU A 142 -44.84 4.50 2.15
N ILE A 143 -44.33 3.86 1.10
CA ILE A 143 -44.81 2.56 0.63
C ILE A 143 -44.72 1.48 1.73
N ARG A 144 -43.62 1.44 2.50
CA ARG A 144 -43.50 0.48 3.62
C ARG A 144 -44.52 0.74 4.72
N ALA A 145 -44.87 1.98 4.99
CA ALA A 145 -45.89 2.34 5.97
C ALA A 145 -47.27 1.85 5.51
N GLU A 146 -47.63 2.10 4.24
CA GLU A 146 -48.88 1.61 3.65
C GLU A 146 -48.96 0.08 3.65
N VAL A 147 -47.89 -0.62 3.25
CA VAL A 147 -47.84 -2.08 3.25
C VAL A 147 -48.03 -2.66 4.65
N LYS A 148 -47.45 -2.01 5.67
CA LYS A 148 -47.63 -2.41 7.08
C LYS A 148 -49.08 -2.20 7.53
N GLU A 149 -49.69 -1.09 7.16
CA GLU A 149 -51.08 -0.80 7.49
C GLU A 149 -52.04 -1.79 6.82
N LEU A 150 -51.86 -2.06 5.52
CA LEU A 150 -52.64 -3.06 4.78
C LEU A 150 -52.47 -4.47 5.36
N ARG A 151 -51.25 -4.86 5.75
CA ARG A 151 -51.03 -6.13 6.46
C ARG A 151 -51.79 -6.19 7.77
N THR A 152 -51.78 -5.11 8.54
CA THR A 152 -52.50 -5.03 9.82
C THR A 152 -54.02 -5.16 9.59
N GLN A 153 -54.56 -4.50 8.57
CA GLN A 153 -55.98 -4.61 8.19
C GLN A 153 -56.37 -6.02 7.74
N LEU A 154 -55.48 -6.74 7.04
CA LEU A 154 -55.69 -8.13 6.62
C LEU A 154 -55.59 -9.11 7.80
N GLU A 155 -54.68 -8.87 8.74
CA GLU A 155 -54.52 -9.67 9.97
C GLU A 155 -55.70 -9.47 10.95
N GLU A 156 -56.32 -8.29 10.98
CA GLU A 156 -57.51 -8.03 11.79
C GLU A 156 -58.80 -8.67 11.23
N GLY A 157 -58.80 -9.11 9.97
CA GLY A 157 -59.93 -9.78 9.32
C GLY A 157 -61.20 -8.91 9.20
N PRO A 158 -62.18 -9.29 8.37
CA PRO A 158 -63.41 -8.50 8.23
C PRO A 158 -64.16 -8.49 9.56
N LYS A 159 -64.33 -7.31 10.18
CA LYS A 159 -65.28 -7.15 11.30
C LYS A 159 -66.64 -7.64 10.81
N ALA A 160 -67.09 -8.77 11.35
CA ALA A 160 -68.38 -9.36 11.03
C ALA A 160 -69.47 -8.29 11.16
N VAL A 161 -70.09 -7.93 10.04
CA VAL A 161 -71.27 -7.06 10.03
C VAL A 161 -72.36 -7.79 10.84
N PRO A 162 -72.88 -7.23 11.94
CA PRO A 162 -73.88 -7.91 12.73
C PRO A 162 -75.17 -7.99 11.92
N ILE A 163 -75.50 -9.18 11.42
CA ILE A 163 -76.77 -9.44 10.75
C ILE A 163 -77.87 -9.37 11.82
N ALA A 164 -78.58 -8.24 11.86
CA ALA A 164 -79.74 -8.05 12.73
C ALA A 164 -80.82 -9.09 12.38
N ARG A 165 -80.98 -10.09 13.24
CA ARG A 165 -82.01 -11.12 13.11
C ARG A 165 -83.36 -10.52 13.54
N LYS A 166 -84.17 -10.09 12.58
CA LYS A 166 -85.59 -9.76 12.82
C LYS A 166 -86.31 -11.04 13.26
N ALA A 167 -86.61 -11.14 14.56
CA ALA A 167 -87.53 -12.15 15.09
C ALA A 167 -88.97 -11.72 14.74
N SER A 168 -89.54 -12.35 13.72
CA SER A 168 -90.96 -12.28 13.39
C SER A 168 -91.72 -13.36 14.15
N ALA A 169 -92.76 -12.93 14.89
CA ALA A 169 -93.98 -13.65 15.28
C ALA A 169 -93.80 -14.93 16.15
N LYS A 170 -94.66 -15.28 17.11
CA LYS A 170 -96.12 -15.36 17.05
C LYS A 170 -96.65 -15.85 18.42
N LYS A 171 -97.63 -15.13 19.00
CA LYS A 171 -98.92 -15.63 19.55
C LYS A 171 -98.94 -17.00 20.27
N ALA A 172 -99.35 -17.03 21.54
CA ALA A 172 -100.56 -17.75 22.01
C ALA A 172 -100.68 -17.75 23.55
N ALA A 173 -101.92 -17.45 23.99
CA ALA A 173 -102.58 -17.72 25.28
C ALA A 173 -102.04 -17.04 26.55
#